data_AF-A0A1G2ZHS0-F1
#
_entry.id   AF-A0A1G2ZHS0-F1
#
_cell.length_a   1.000
_cell.length_b   1.000
_cell.length_c   1.000
_cell.angle_alpha   90.00
_cell.angle_beta   90.00
_cell.angle_gamma   90.00
#
_symmetry.space_group_name_H-M   'P 1'
#
loop_
_entity.id
_entity.type
_entity.pdbx_description
1 polymer ?
#
loop_
_entity_poly.entity_id
_entity_poly.type
_entity_poly.pdbx_seq_one_letter_code
_entity_poly.pdbx_strand_id
1 'polypeptide(L)'
;MIIYIGFRFHSWVFGLAAVIALIHDAIISIGAVAFCGLFLPERLGLNFELNLPSVAAILTVMGYSVNDTIVVFDRIRENLGLMKRETFPEIINKSVNQTLSRTVLTSFATWISVALLYFVSMRASSSIENLAFPLLVGIIIGTYSSIYIASPILIEWYKGRKPEIAG
;
A
#
# COMPACT_ATOMS: atom_id res chain seq x y z
N MET A 1 3.53 2.31 -14.19
CA MET A 1 3.84 1.90 -12.80
C MET A 1 4.69 0.63 -12.74
N ILE A 2 4.24 -0.50 -13.31
CA ILE A 2 5.00 -1.77 -13.36
C ILE A 2 6.34 -1.63 -14.12
N ILE A 3 6.34 -0.94 -15.27
CA ILE A 3 7.57 -0.65 -16.01
C ILE A 3 8.55 0.21 -15.18
N TYR A 4 8.05 1.21 -14.45
CA TYR A 4 8.86 2.06 -13.58
C TYR A 4 9.48 1.27 -12.42
N ILE A 5 8.70 0.42 -11.75
CA ILE A 5 9.20 -0.50 -10.70
C ILE A 5 10.23 -1.46 -11.28
N GLY A 6 9.97 -2.04 -12.46
CA GLY A 6 10.88 -2.97 -13.13
C GLY A 6 12.24 -2.35 -13.49
N PHE A 7 12.27 -1.06 -13.87
CA PHE A 7 13.53 -0.34 -14.07
C PHE A 7 14.16 0.19 -12.77
N ARG A 8 13.35 0.53 -11.75
CA ARG A 8 13.81 1.07 -10.44
C ARG A 8 14.55 0.02 -9.61
N PHE A 9 14.06 -1.22 -9.62
CA PHE A 9 14.65 -2.34 -8.89
C PHE A 9 15.39 -3.25 -9.87
N HIS A 10 16.72 -3.09 -9.95
CA HIS A 10 17.61 -3.96 -10.74
C HIS A 10 17.43 -5.48 -10.47
N SER A 11 16.75 -5.85 -9.37
CA SER A 11 16.32 -7.21 -9.04
C SER A 11 14.83 -7.41 -9.32
N TRP A 12 14.51 -8.25 -10.31
CA TRP A 12 13.14 -8.60 -10.72
C TRP A 12 12.22 -9.07 -9.59
N VAL A 13 12.80 -9.69 -8.54
CA VAL A 13 12.06 -10.21 -7.38
C VAL A 13 11.40 -9.09 -6.57
N PHE A 14 12.06 -7.94 -6.39
CA PHE A 14 11.47 -6.80 -5.68
C PHE A 14 10.30 -6.23 -6.48
N GLY A 15 10.43 -6.17 -7.80
CA GLY A 15 9.31 -5.78 -8.66
C GLY A 15 8.11 -6.73 -8.55
N LEU A 16 8.36 -8.04 -8.57
CA LEU A 16 7.31 -9.05 -8.42
C LEU A 16 6.62 -8.97 -7.06
N ALA A 17 7.37 -8.82 -5.97
CA ALA A 17 6.82 -8.68 -4.63
C ALA A 17 5.92 -7.43 -4.51
N ALA A 18 6.34 -6.30 -5.09
CA ALA A 18 5.53 -5.08 -5.13
C ALA A 18 4.24 -5.25 -5.95
N VAL A 19 4.30 -5.97 -7.08
CA VAL A 19 3.11 -6.26 -7.90
C VAL A 19 2.13 -7.19 -7.16
N ILE A 20 2.62 -8.19 -6.44
CA ILE A 20 1.77 -9.08 -5.63
C ILE A 20 1.08 -8.30 -4.51
N ALA A 21 1.83 -7.45 -3.79
CA ALA A 21 1.25 -6.58 -2.76
C ALA A 21 0.17 -5.65 -3.33
N LEU A 22 0.40 -5.08 -4.51
CA LEU A 22 -0.60 -4.26 -5.21
C LEU A 22 -1.87 -5.02 -5.58
N ILE A 23 -1.74 -6.25 -6.08
CA ILE A 23 -2.88 -7.09 -6.41
C ILE A 23 -3.68 -7.39 -5.14
N HIS A 24 -2.99 -7.73 -4.05
CA HIS A 24 -3.61 -7.89 -2.74
C HIS A 24 -4.38 -6.62 -2.33
N ASP A 25 -3.79 -5.44 -2.45
CA ASP A 25 -4.42 -4.18 -2.03
C ASP A 25 -5.66 -3.86 -2.86
N ALA A 26 -5.61 -4.09 -4.17
CA ALA A 26 -6.76 -3.91 -5.05
C ALA A 26 -7.90 -4.85 -4.66
N ILE A 27 -7.61 -6.15 -4.46
CA ILE A 27 -8.62 -7.15 -4.09
C ILE A 27 -9.22 -6.84 -2.73
N ILE A 28 -8.41 -6.57 -1.71
CA ILE A 28 -8.90 -6.30 -0.35
C ILE A 28 -9.63 -4.96 -0.30
N SER A 29 -9.20 -3.93 -1.02
CA SER A 29 -9.91 -2.65 -1.07
C SER A 29 -11.28 -2.81 -1.72
N ILE A 30 -11.36 -3.49 -2.87
CA ILE A 30 -12.65 -3.77 -3.54
C ILE A 30 -13.54 -4.62 -2.64
N GLY A 31 -13.00 -5.70 -2.06
CA GLY A 31 -13.74 -6.61 -1.19
C GLY A 31 -14.25 -5.93 0.09
N ALA A 32 -13.41 -5.13 0.74
CA ALA A 32 -13.78 -4.39 1.96
C ALA A 32 -14.85 -3.34 1.67
N VAL A 33 -14.72 -2.61 0.57
CA VAL A 33 -15.71 -1.60 0.17
C VAL A 33 -17.04 -2.26 -0.23
N ALA A 34 -17.00 -3.36 -0.98
CA ALA A 34 -18.20 -4.14 -1.32
C ALA A 34 -18.87 -4.73 -0.07
N PHE A 35 -18.08 -5.28 0.85
CA PHE A 35 -18.58 -5.79 2.15
C PHE A 35 -19.24 -4.68 2.97
N CYS A 36 -18.62 -3.50 3.04
CA CYS A 36 -19.18 -2.34 3.70
C CYS A 36 -20.51 -1.92 3.07
N GLY A 37 -20.63 -1.91 1.75
CA GLY A 37 -21.90 -1.59 1.06
C GLY A 37 -23.01 -2.62 1.28
N LEU A 38 -22.67 -3.87 1.59
CA LEU A 38 -23.62 -4.96 1.85
C LEU A 38 -24.11 -5.01 3.31
N PHE A 39 -23.26 -4.66 4.27
CA PHE A 39 -23.52 -4.90 5.70
C PHE A 39 -23.72 -3.64 6.55
N LEU A 40 -23.29 -2.45 6.09
CA LEU A 40 -23.45 -1.22 6.86
C LEU A 40 -24.76 -0.48 6.53
N PRO A 41 -25.29 0.33 7.45
CA PRO A 41 -26.56 1.03 7.23
C PRO A 41 -26.46 2.05 6.08
N GLU A 42 -27.50 2.12 5.22
CA GLU A 42 -27.62 3.11 4.12
C GLU A 42 -27.41 4.56 4.58
N ARG A 43 -27.65 4.85 5.88
CA ARG A 43 -27.44 6.18 6.49
C ARG A 43 -25.99 6.63 6.56
N LEU A 44 -25.02 5.75 6.30
CA LEU A 44 -23.63 6.14 6.10
C LEU A 44 -23.34 6.59 4.65
N GLY A 45 -24.31 6.57 3.72
CA GLY A 45 -24.08 6.90 2.31
C GLY A 45 -23.35 5.80 1.54
N LEU A 46 -23.48 4.54 1.98
CA LEU A 46 -22.69 3.39 1.50
C LEU A 46 -23.34 2.63 0.34
N ASN A 47 -23.97 3.34 -0.59
CA ASN A 47 -24.34 2.73 -1.87
C ASN A 47 -23.10 2.73 -2.77
N PHE A 48 -22.16 1.84 -2.45
CA PHE A 48 -20.99 1.67 -3.30
C PHE A 48 -21.42 1.07 -4.63
N GLU A 49 -21.52 1.95 -5.61
CA GLU A 49 -21.66 1.59 -7.00
C GLU A 49 -20.27 1.53 -7.62
N LEU A 50 -19.94 0.43 -8.31
CA LEU A 50 -18.74 0.37 -9.14
C LEU A 50 -18.92 1.32 -10.33
N ASN A 51 -18.55 2.59 -10.11
CA ASN A 51 -18.61 3.67 -11.07
C ASN A 51 -17.21 4.26 -11.31
N LEU A 52 -17.12 5.22 -12.23
CA LEU A 52 -15.83 5.81 -12.61
C LEU A 52 -15.09 6.46 -11.42
N PRO A 53 -15.74 7.20 -10.50
CA PRO A 53 -15.14 7.66 -9.24
C PRO A 53 -14.54 6.53 -8.40
N SER A 54 -15.27 5.42 -8.22
CA SER A 54 -14.79 4.29 -7.41
C SER A 54 -13.56 3.62 -8.03
N VAL A 55 -13.51 3.47 -9.35
CA VAL A 55 -12.30 2.96 -10.05
C VAL A 55 -11.13 3.92 -9.88
N ALA A 56 -11.37 5.23 -9.98
CA ALA A 56 -10.33 6.25 -9.75
C ALA A 56 -9.79 6.19 -8.31
N ALA A 57 -10.64 5.96 -7.32
CA ALA A 57 -10.21 5.78 -5.93
C ALA A 57 -9.26 4.58 -5.79
N ILE A 58 -9.63 3.42 -6.34
CA ILE A 58 -8.81 2.19 -6.28
C ILE A 58 -7.44 2.42 -6.94
N LEU A 59 -7.41 3.03 -8.12
CA LEU A 59 -6.16 3.38 -8.81
C LEU A 59 -5.28 4.34 -7.97
N THR A 60 -5.91 5.27 -7.27
CA THR A 60 -5.21 6.22 -6.38
C THR A 60 -4.61 5.51 -5.16
N VAL A 61 -5.37 4.60 -4.53
CA VAL A 61 -4.86 3.76 -3.42
C VAL A 61 -3.65 2.95 -3.86
N MET A 62 -3.71 2.32 -5.04
CA MET A 62 -2.58 1.56 -5.58
C MET A 62 -1.33 2.44 -5.76
N GLY A 63 -1.51 3.67 -6.24
CA GLY A 63 -0.41 4.64 -6.35
C GLY A 63 0.22 4.99 -5.01
N TYR A 64 -0.61 5.17 -3.98
CA TYR A 64 -0.17 5.50 -2.63
C TYR A 64 0.57 4.32 -1.97
N SER A 65 0.00 3.10 -2.04
CA SER A 65 0.61 1.88 -1.47
C SER A 65 1.98 1.56 -2.07
N VAL A 66 2.12 1.77 -3.38
CA VAL A 66 3.39 1.55 -4.07
C VAL A 66 4.47 2.51 -3.63
N ASN A 67 4.12 3.77 -3.40
CA ASN A 67 5.08 4.74 -2.89
C ASN A 67 5.67 4.26 -1.56
N ASP A 68 4.83 3.75 -0.65
CA ASP A 68 5.29 3.21 0.63
C ASP A 68 6.16 1.96 0.44
N THR A 69 5.76 1.06 -0.46
CA THR A 69 6.53 -0.15 -0.78
C THR A 69 7.90 0.20 -1.36
N ILE A 70 7.99 1.22 -2.23
CA ILE A 70 9.25 1.68 -2.81
C ILE A 70 10.19 2.21 -1.72
N VAL A 71 9.67 3.02 -0.79
CA VAL A 71 10.47 3.57 0.31
C VAL A 71 11.04 2.46 1.19
N VAL A 72 10.23 1.45 1.53
CA VAL A 72 10.67 0.29 2.32
C VAL A 72 11.71 -0.51 1.55
N PHE A 73 11.46 -0.80 0.26
CA PHE A 73 12.34 -1.63 -0.57
C PHE A 73 13.69 -0.96 -0.86
N ASP A 74 13.70 0.34 -1.11
CA ASP A 74 14.93 1.10 -1.25
C ASP A 74 15.75 1.04 0.04
N ARG A 75 15.10 1.15 1.21
CA ARG A 75 15.79 1.04 2.49
C ARG A 75 16.35 -0.37 2.75
N ILE A 76 15.62 -1.41 2.38
CA ILE A 76 16.11 -2.80 2.43
C ILE A 76 17.36 -2.97 1.57
N ARG A 77 17.36 -2.44 0.34
CA ARG A 77 18.51 -2.51 -0.57
C ARG A 77 19.72 -1.74 -0.04
N GLU A 78 19.51 -0.55 0.51
CA GLU A 78 20.56 0.24 1.13
C GLU A 78 21.18 -0.51 2.32
N ASN A 79 20.35 -1.02 3.23
CA ASN A 79 20.82 -1.77 4.40
C ASN A 79 21.47 -3.11 4.04
N LEU A 80 21.08 -3.76 2.93
CA LEU A 80 21.78 -4.95 2.42
C LEU A 80 23.26 -4.67 2.10
N GLY A 81 23.57 -3.50 1.56
CA GLY A 81 24.94 -3.07 1.28
C GLY A 81 25.73 -2.70 2.54
N LEU A 82 25.07 -2.07 3.52
CA LEU A 82 25.69 -1.57 4.76
C LEU A 82 25.84 -2.67 5.84
N MET A 83 24.84 -3.55 5.99
CA MET A 83 24.71 -4.51 7.09
C MET A 83 25.15 -5.93 6.66
N LYS A 84 26.41 -6.04 6.21
CA LYS A 84 26.95 -7.31 5.68
C LYS A 84 26.96 -8.47 6.69
N ARG A 85 26.95 -8.19 7.99
CA ARG A 85 27.02 -9.20 9.07
C ARG A 85 25.65 -9.68 9.58
N GLU A 86 24.57 -8.96 9.29
CA GLU A 86 23.23 -9.28 9.83
C GLU A 86 22.48 -10.26 8.95
N THR A 87 21.51 -11.00 9.46
CA THR A 87 20.68 -11.89 8.65
C THR A 87 19.68 -11.12 7.78
N PHE A 88 19.18 -11.73 6.71
CA PHE A 88 18.22 -11.05 5.82
C PHE A 88 16.93 -10.61 6.53
N PRO A 89 16.32 -11.43 7.42
CA PRO A 89 15.17 -10.98 8.22
C PRO A 89 15.48 -9.81 9.15
N GLU A 90 16.67 -9.77 9.77
CA GLU A 90 17.09 -8.65 10.63
C GLU A 90 17.22 -7.36 9.82
N ILE A 91 17.82 -7.43 8.64
CA ILE A 91 17.95 -6.29 7.73
C ILE A 91 16.58 -5.75 7.34
N ILE A 92 15.63 -6.63 6.99
CA ILE A 92 14.27 -6.23 6.67
C ILE A 92 13.59 -5.56 7.87
N ASN A 93 13.65 -6.18 9.05
CA ASN A 93 13.05 -5.63 10.25
C ASN A 93 13.61 -4.23 10.61
N LYS A 94 14.94 -4.05 10.50
CA LYS A 94 15.56 -2.73 10.72
C LYS A 94 15.14 -1.71 9.66
N SER A 95 15.05 -2.14 8.40
CA SER A 95 14.64 -1.27 7.29
C SER A 95 13.21 -0.78 7.47
N VAL A 96 12.28 -1.69 7.81
CA VAL A 96 10.88 -1.37 8.11
C VAL A 96 10.80 -0.37 9.26
N ASN A 97 11.48 -0.62 10.37
CA ASN A 97 11.46 0.30 11.52
C ASN A 97 12.01 1.69 11.20
N GLN A 98 13.06 1.78 10.35
CA GLN A 98 13.62 3.07 9.91
C GLN A 98 12.67 3.86 9.02
N THR A 99 11.82 3.19 8.24
CA THR A 99 10.84 3.82 7.34
C THR A 99 9.45 3.99 7.95
N LEU A 100 9.18 3.35 9.09
CA LEU A 100 7.85 3.28 9.71
C LEU A 100 7.30 4.66 10.06
N SER A 101 8.11 5.50 10.72
CA SER A 101 7.64 6.85 11.10
C SER A 101 7.27 7.70 9.90
N ARG A 102 7.98 7.55 8.77
CA ARG A 102 7.68 8.27 7.54
C ARG A 102 6.38 7.78 6.93
N THR A 103 6.28 6.47 6.68
CA THR A 103 5.12 5.83 6.02
C THR A 103 3.84 6.05 6.82
N VAL A 104 3.88 5.82 8.13
CA VAL A 104 2.73 6.06 9.00
C VAL A 104 2.32 7.53 8.98
N LEU A 105 3.27 8.47 9.07
CA LEU A 105 2.95 9.89 9.09
C LEU A 105 2.33 10.37 7.77
N THR A 106 2.90 9.96 6.63
CA THR A 106 2.37 10.34 5.30
C THR A 106 0.98 9.76 5.10
N SER A 107 0.81 8.46 5.33
CA SER A 107 -0.49 7.79 5.15
C SER A 107 -1.54 8.33 6.10
N PHE A 108 -1.18 8.62 7.36
CA PHE A 108 -2.11 9.22 8.32
C PHE A 108 -2.52 10.65 7.92
N ALA A 109 -1.58 11.47 7.46
CA ALA A 109 -1.90 12.83 6.99
C ALA A 109 -2.84 12.82 5.79
N THR A 110 -2.61 11.91 4.83
CA THR A 110 -3.52 11.74 3.68
C THR A 110 -4.86 11.17 4.12
N TRP A 111 -4.87 10.21 5.05
CA TRP A 111 -6.10 9.65 5.60
C TRP A 111 -6.97 10.71 6.27
N ILE A 112 -6.39 11.61 7.09
CA ILE A 112 -7.11 12.75 7.68
C ILE A 112 -7.70 13.65 6.59
N SER A 113 -6.92 13.95 5.55
CA SER A 113 -7.36 14.82 4.46
C SER A 113 -8.56 14.23 3.72
N VAL A 114 -8.53 12.93 3.43
CA VAL A 114 -9.63 12.20 2.80
C VAL A 114 -10.81 12.06 3.77
N ALA A 115 -10.57 11.90 5.07
CA ALA A 115 -11.64 11.81 6.07
C ALA A 115 -12.43 13.12 6.14
N LEU A 116 -11.73 14.27 6.15
CA LEU A 116 -12.36 15.58 6.06
C LEU A 116 -13.17 15.72 4.76
N LEU A 117 -12.60 15.31 3.62
CA LEU A 117 -13.30 15.30 2.35
C LEU A 117 -14.60 14.47 2.41
N TYR A 118 -14.54 13.29 3.02
CA TYR A 118 -15.69 12.40 3.18
C TYR A 118 -16.79 13.04 4.06
N PHE A 119 -16.44 13.56 5.24
CA PHE A 119 -17.42 14.18 6.15
C PHE A 119 -18.07 15.43 5.57
N VAL A 120 -17.32 16.24 4.81
CA VAL A 120 -17.87 17.41 4.12
C VAL A 120 -18.80 16.97 2.98
N SER A 121 -18.39 15.97 2.20
CA SER A 121 -19.15 15.48 1.04
C SER A 121 -20.45 14.78 1.42
N MET A 122 -20.51 14.16 2.61
CA MET A 122 -21.69 13.47 3.13
C MET A 122 -22.93 14.40 3.26
N ARG A 123 -22.73 15.71 3.41
CA ARG A 123 -23.83 16.69 3.48
C ARG A 123 -24.33 17.16 2.10
N ALA A 124 -23.55 16.90 1.05
CA ALA A 124 -23.78 17.43 -0.29
C ALA A 124 -24.34 16.39 -1.29
N SER A 125 -24.51 15.12 -0.89
CA SER A 125 -24.93 13.99 -1.75
C SER A 125 -24.28 14.06 -3.13
N SER A 126 -22.95 13.99 -3.12
CA SER A 126 -22.13 14.22 -4.31
C SER A 126 -21.36 12.95 -4.65
N SER A 127 -21.06 12.75 -5.93
CA SER A 127 -20.27 11.59 -6.42
C SER A 127 -18.88 11.47 -5.77
N ILE A 128 -18.44 12.49 -5.01
CA ILE A 128 -17.19 12.52 -4.24
C ILE A 128 -17.22 11.53 -3.07
N GLU A 129 -18.39 11.22 -2.50
CA GLU A 129 -18.48 10.24 -1.39
C GLU A 129 -18.06 8.83 -1.84
N ASN A 130 -18.47 8.44 -3.05
CA ASN A 130 -18.11 7.18 -3.72
C ASN A 130 -16.63 7.09 -4.13
N LEU A 131 -15.91 8.22 -4.09
CA LEU A 131 -14.45 8.31 -4.27
C LEU A 131 -13.74 8.29 -2.91
N ALA A 132 -14.21 9.08 -1.95
CA ALA A 132 -13.53 9.31 -0.67
C ALA A 132 -13.59 8.07 0.25
N PHE A 133 -14.71 7.35 0.26
CA PHE A 133 -14.83 6.15 1.10
C PHE A 133 -13.85 5.02 0.71
N PRO A 134 -13.74 4.63 -0.58
CA PRO A 134 -12.74 3.64 -0.98
C PRO A 134 -11.30 4.09 -0.72
N LEU A 135 -11.01 5.40 -0.84
CA LEU A 135 -9.70 5.96 -0.47
C LEU A 135 -9.40 5.77 1.02
N LEU A 136 -10.36 6.02 1.91
CA LEU A 136 -10.17 5.85 3.36
C LEU A 136 -9.81 4.42 3.74
N VAL A 137 -10.55 3.45 3.18
CA VAL A 137 -10.34 2.03 3.44
C VAL A 137 -9.01 1.58 2.81
N GLY A 138 -8.77 1.98 1.56
CA GLY A 138 -7.59 1.57 0.81
C GLY A 138 -6.28 2.12 1.35
N ILE A 139 -6.23 3.35 1.86
CA ILE A 139 -5.01 3.91 2.47
C ILE A 139 -4.57 3.07 3.68
N ILE A 140 -5.51 2.62 4.52
CA ILE A 140 -5.21 1.77 5.67
C ILE A 140 -4.64 0.43 5.20
N ILE A 141 -5.30 -0.21 4.22
CA ILE A 141 -4.88 -1.50 3.67
C ILE A 141 -3.49 -1.39 3.04
N GLY A 142 -3.24 -0.37 2.21
CA GLY A 142 -1.97 -0.17 1.52
C GLY A 142 -0.82 0.10 2.48
N THR A 143 -1.05 0.90 3.53
CA THR A 143 -0.05 1.16 4.56
C THR A 143 0.34 -0.13 5.28
N TYR A 144 -0.64 -0.94 5.67
CA TYR A 144 -0.40 -2.24 6.26
C TYR A 144 0.34 -3.20 5.31
N SER A 145 -0.11 -3.28 4.05
CA SER A 145 0.39 -4.22 3.06
C SER A 145 1.85 -3.98 2.68
N SER A 146 2.25 -2.72 2.51
CA SER A 146 3.64 -2.36 2.22
C SER A 146 4.62 -2.84 3.30
N ILE A 147 4.17 -2.94 4.55
CA ILE A 147 4.98 -3.37 5.69
C ILE A 147 4.88 -4.89 5.89
N TYR A 148 3.66 -5.43 5.97
CA TYR A 148 3.39 -6.79 6.45
C TYR A 148 3.12 -7.82 5.35
N ILE A 149 2.95 -7.40 4.09
CA ILE A 149 2.77 -8.31 2.95
C ILE A 149 4.00 -8.27 2.05
N ALA A 150 4.42 -7.08 1.62
CA ALA A 150 5.53 -6.92 0.68
C ALA A 150 6.87 -7.41 1.26
N SER A 151 7.16 -7.12 2.54
CA SER A 151 8.44 -7.49 3.17
C SER A 151 8.58 -9.00 3.44
N PRO A 152 7.56 -9.71 3.97
CA PRO A 152 7.65 -11.16 4.14
C PRO A 152 7.72 -11.95 2.82
N ILE A 153 7.09 -11.47 1.74
CA ILE A 153 7.21 -12.09 0.41
C ILE A 153 8.70 -12.16 -0.02
N LEU A 154 9.49 -11.13 0.29
CA LEU A 154 10.93 -11.15 0.02
C LEU A 154 11.66 -12.20 0.88
N ILE A 155 11.31 -12.33 2.16
CA ILE A 155 11.92 -13.33 3.07
C ILE A 155 11.67 -14.75 2.54
N GLU A 156 10.43 -15.05 2.19
CA GLU A 156 10.02 -16.36 1.68
C GLU A 156 10.68 -16.67 0.34
N TRP A 157 10.73 -15.70 -0.57
CA TRP A 157 11.36 -15.89 -1.88
C TRP A 157 12.84 -16.26 -1.77
N TYR A 158 13.58 -15.55 -0.92
CA TYR A 158 15.00 -15.82 -0.72
C TYR A 158 15.26 -16.89 0.35
N LYS A 159 14.22 -17.50 0.94
CA LYS A 159 14.32 -18.45 2.05
C LYS A 159 15.23 -17.94 3.18
N GLY A 160 15.15 -16.65 3.47
CA GLY A 160 15.99 -15.96 4.47
C GLY A 160 17.46 -15.75 4.07
N ARG A 161 17.88 -16.14 2.86
CA ARG A 161 19.23 -15.87 2.34
C ARG A 161 19.32 -14.44 1.81
N LYS A 162 20.53 -13.87 1.82
CA LYS A 162 20.74 -12.54 1.23
C LYS A 162 20.74 -12.64 -0.29
N PRO A 163 20.02 -11.76 -1.00
CA PRO A 163 20.22 -11.62 -2.43
C PRO A 163 21.65 -11.11 -2.69
N GLU A 164 22.35 -11.74 -3.64
CA GLU A 164 23.54 -11.15 -4.24
C GLU A 164 23.09 -10.00 -5.14
N ILE A 165 23.00 -8.80 -4.57
CA ILE A 165 22.82 -7.60 -5.37
C ILE A 165 24.19 -7.34 -6.01
N ALA A 166 24.33 -7.70 -7.28
CA ALA A 166 25.47 -7.30 -8.09
C ALA A 166 25.60 -5.77 -8.00
N GLY A 167 26.73 -5.33 -7.46
CA GLY A 167 27.06 -3.92 -7.27
C GLY A 167 27.25 -3.19 -8.59
#